data_AF-F8Q231-F1
#
_entry.id   AF-F8Q231-F1
#
_cell.length_a   1.000
_cell.length_b   1.000
_cell.length_c   1.000
_cell.angle_alpha   90.00
_cell.angle_beta   90.00
_cell.angle_gamma   90.00
#
_symmetry.space_group_name_H-M   'P 1'
#
loop_
_entity.id
_entity.type
_entity.pdbx_description
1 polymer ?
#
loop_
_entity_poly.entity_id
_entity_poly.type
_entity_poly.pdbx_seq_one_letter_code
_entity_poly.pdbx_strand_id
1 'polypeptide(L)'
;MSVVARCKGLSGKDIAVNFLLMVNLMQLVTKCQSIKIRTDLSLNGIYNQEIAHLSNKPSKRMFQDWHSTGSKFAALAGGGSIYLLVLIASLGLHVSVAAMEGTSPWDLANLLRMPKKETVKGNLIIDHIIPTISRMRLSLLISMASMFSPAILAEHQLANEFDCTNISSSDHFFDSVIFNNFVLLKRDCVAWQSCYTFTICAGNPAIPLHQLGYNMLAPLEHSFLSRPYSPPLTDINEEEDCPLPNSYPSRFLSEENTTTIPTSYNHSLAANKVFQAEHDHNANVLWTEKERERAVRGHVATDTNDLRTQLQSLYQGGVKATCGTYLRIPASVILGQSLNIRNSDGSLMVFVCTSLPDCIRSSLQPKLLAAFENNEPPTQKPGQHDEDDMFEALHFSWYNRHCTIGDDAPTEISPLMLEREDGRRTNYSQMIPYLSKEIKDHSTIYRTIKVVFADLFHWIHDVIELQLPEEYKLLAEVASILPGNNLSPIFPFLSLVINLNVSTKGH
;
A
#
# COMPACT_ATOMS: atom_id res chain seq x y z
N MET A 1 3.18 -35.93 -29.23
CA MET A 1 4.06 -34.78 -29.53
C MET A 1 3.33 -33.43 -29.60
N SER A 2 2.10 -33.34 -30.13
CA SER A 2 1.37 -32.06 -30.28
C SER A 2 1.01 -31.36 -28.97
N VAL A 3 0.55 -32.10 -27.94
CA VAL A 3 0.21 -31.51 -26.62
C VAL A 3 1.44 -30.92 -25.95
N VAL A 4 2.58 -31.64 -25.94
CA VAL A 4 3.84 -31.17 -25.35
C VAL A 4 4.35 -29.91 -26.05
N ALA A 5 4.28 -29.86 -27.38
CA ALA A 5 4.64 -28.66 -28.14
C ALA A 5 3.71 -27.47 -27.84
N ARG A 6 2.38 -27.71 -27.68
CA ARG A 6 1.44 -26.67 -27.25
C ARG A 6 1.70 -26.19 -25.84
N CYS A 7 1.96 -27.09 -24.88
CA CYS A 7 2.34 -26.72 -23.52
C CYS A 7 3.61 -25.86 -23.52
N LYS A 8 4.65 -26.27 -24.27
CA LYS A 8 5.89 -25.48 -24.42
C LYS A 8 5.62 -24.10 -25.03
N GLY A 9 4.79 -24.04 -26.07
CA GLY A 9 4.39 -22.78 -26.69
C GLY A 9 3.65 -21.86 -25.72
N LEU A 10 2.65 -22.38 -25.01
CA LEU A 10 1.85 -21.65 -24.02
C LEU A 10 2.70 -21.17 -22.83
N SER A 11 3.62 -22.00 -22.33
CA SER A 11 4.57 -21.57 -21.28
C SER A 11 5.49 -20.44 -21.75
N GLY A 12 5.90 -20.44 -23.01
CA GLY A 12 6.65 -19.31 -23.58
C GLY A 12 5.82 -18.03 -23.66
N LYS A 13 4.54 -18.14 -24.02
CA LYS A 13 3.62 -16.99 -24.04
C LYS A 13 3.39 -16.42 -22.63
N ASP A 14 3.26 -17.28 -21.62
CA ASP A 14 3.08 -16.86 -20.23
C ASP A 14 4.22 -15.95 -19.74
N ILE A 15 5.48 -16.29 -20.05
CA ILE A 15 6.64 -15.45 -19.73
C ILE A 15 6.52 -14.07 -20.38
N ALA A 16 6.15 -14.02 -21.67
CA ALA A 16 6.01 -12.76 -22.39
C ALA A 16 4.87 -11.90 -21.83
N VAL A 17 3.71 -12.50 -21.53
CA VAL A 17 2.57 -11.80 -20.90
C VAL A 17 2.99 -11.20 -19.56
N ASN A 18 3.64 -11.99 -18.70
CA ASN A 18 4.06 -11.54 -17.37
C ASN A 18 5.08 -10.39 -17.46
N PHE A 19 6.03 -10.47 -18.39
CA PHE A 19 6.97 -9.38 -18.63
C PHE A 19 6.27 -8.10 -19.11
N LEU A 20 5.38 -8.21 -20.09
CA LEU A 20 4.62 -7.06 -20.62
C LEU A 20 3.72 -6.43 -19.55
N LEU A 21 3.09 -7.25 -18.70
CA LEU A 21 2.32 -6.76 -17.57
C LEU A 21 3.19 -5.91 -16.62
N MET A 22 4.37 -6.39 -16.24
CA MET A 22 5.29 -5.63 -15.39
C MET A 22 5.68 -4.30 -16.04
N VAL A 23 5.95 -4.28 -17.35
CA VAL A 23 6.29 -3.06 -18.08
C VAL A 23 5.12 -2.07 -18.13
N ASN A 24 3.90 -2.54 -18.44
CA ASN A 24 2.70 -1.69 -18.47
C ASN A 24 2.40 -1.07 -17.09
N LEU A 25 2.63 -1.83 -16.00
CA LEU A 25 2.50 -1.29 -14.65
C LEU A 25 3.56 -0.21 -14.34
N MET A 26 4.80 -0.35 -14.82
CA MET A 26 5.81 0.70 -14.71
C MET A 26 5.46 1.94 -15.54
N GLN A 27 4.93 1.76 -16.76
CA GLN A 27 4.45 2.86 -17.59
C GLN A 27 3.37 3.66 -16.86
N LEU A 28 2.42 2.96 -16.22
CA LEU A 28 1.38 3.59 -15.41
C LEU A 28 1.98 4.50 -14.33
N VAL A 29 3.01 4.04 -13.61
CA VAL A 29 3.71 4.83 -12.59
C VAL A 29 4.33 6.08 -13.19
N THR A 30 5.12 5.94 -14.25
CA THR A 30 5.79 7.09 -14.90
C THR A 30 4.77 8.09 -15.46
N LYS A 31 3.65 7.61 -16.02
CA LYS A 31 2.57 8.47 -16.51
C LYS A 31 1.87 9.21 -15.37
N CYS A 32 1.58 8.54 -14.26
CA CYS A 32 0.98 9.18 -13.08
C CYS A 32 1.91 10.25 -12.51
N GLN A 33 3.22 9.99 -12.49
CA GLN A 33 4.21 10.98 -12.05
C GLN A 33 4.29 12.19 -12.97
N SER A 34 4.32 11.97 -14.28
CA SER A 34 4.26 13.05 -15.29
C SER A 34 3.06 13.97 -15.06
N ILE A 35 1.87 13.39 -14.86
CA ILE A 35 0.65 14.15 -14.57
C ILE A 35 0.81 14.90 -13.24
N LYS A 36 1.21 14.20 -12.17
CA LYS A 36 1.41 14.79 -10.84
C LYS A 36 2.38 15.98 -10.87
N ILE A 37 3.49 15.90 -11.59
CA ILE A 37 4.46 17.00 -11.72
C ILE A 37 3.83 18.20 -12.44
N ARG A 38 2.97 17.96 -13.43
CA ARG A 38 2.35 19.01 -14.24
C ARG A 38 1.13 19.68 -13.58
N THR A 39 0.37 18.93 -12.77
CA THR A 39 -0.94 19.37 -12.26
C THR A 39 -1.02 19.41 -10.74
N ASP A 40 0.03 18.96 -10.03
CA ASP A 40 0.08 18.81 -8.57
C ASP A 40 -1.03 17.92 -8.00
N LEU A 41 -1.61 17.04 -8.83
CA LEU A 41 -2.65 16.12 -8.40
C LEU A 41 -2.08 14.95 -7.60
N SER A 42 -2.77 14.60 -6.52
CA SER A 42 -2.56 13.31 -5.86
C SER A 42 -2.96 12.16 -6.79
N LEU A 43 -2.51 10.94 -6.49
CA LEU A 43 -2.90 9.75 -7.26
C LEU A 43 -4.43 9.57 -7.30
N ASN A 44 -5.12 9.93 -6.22
CA ASN A 44 -6.59 9.96 -6.15
C ASN A 44 -7.18 11.04 -7.06
N GLY A 45 -6.56 12.23 -7.10
CA GLY A 45 -6.94 13.30 -8.01
C GLY A 45 -6.82 12.87 -9.47
N ILE A 46 -5.72 12.20 -9.83
CA ILE A 46 -5.52 11.64 -11.17
C ILE A 46 -6.63 10.65 -11.52
N TYR A 47 -6.93 9.69 -10.63
CA TYR A 47 -8.03 8.75 -10.89
C TYR A 47 -9.36 9.47 -11.10
N ASN A 48 -9.70 10.43 -10.24
CA ASN A 48 -10.97 11.14 -10.31
C ASN A 48 -11.12 11.99 -11.58
N GLN A 49 -10.03 12.60 -12.06
CA GLN A 49 -10.07 13.47 -13.23
C GLN A 49 -9.92 12.69 -14.54
N GLU A 50 -8.96 11.77 -14.61
CA GLU A 50 -8.53 11.13 -15.86
C GLU A 50 -9.19 9.77 -16.11
N ILE A 51 -9.68 9.08 -15.07
CA ILE A 51 -10.10 7.67 -15.16
C ILE A 51 -11.57 7.49 -14.79
N ALA A 52 -12.07 8.25 -13.82
CA ALA A 52 -13.41 8.03 -13.26
C ALA A 52 -14.55 8.25 -14.27
N HIS A 53 -14.30 8.90 -15.40
CA HIS A 53 -15.29 9.13 -16.46
C HIS A 53 -15.27 8.05 -17.56
N LEU A 54 -14.28 7.15 -17.56
CA LEU A 54 -14.18 6.08 -18.56
C LEU A 54 -15.27 5.01 -18.35
N SER A 55 -15.80 4.48 -19.44
CA SER A 55 -16.87 3.46 -19.44
C SER A 55 -16.41 2.14 -18.81
N ASN A 56 -15.19 1.69 -19.11
CA ASN A 56 -14.58 0.47 -18.55
C ASN A 56 -13.45 0.80 -17.57
N LYS A 57 -13.72 1.71 -16.63
CA LYS A 57 -12.72 2.11 -15.61
C LYS A 57 -12.46 0.98 -14.61
N PRO A 58 -11.19 0.76 -14.20
CA PRO A 58 -10.91 -0.07 -13.03
C PRO A 58 -11.48 0.61 -11.78
N SER A 59 -11.64 -0.14 -10.67
CA SER A 59 -11.91 0.50 -9.40
C SER A 59 -10.71 1.37 -8.97
N LYS A 60 -10.99 2.43 -8.19
CA LYS A 60 -9.95 3.32 -7.64
C LYS A 60 -8.88 2.53 -6.90
N ARG A 61 -9.30 1.55 -6.10
CA ARG A 61 -8.39 0.65 -5.39
C ARG A 61 -7.49 -0.14 -6.33
N MET A 62 -8.08 -0.76 -7.36
CA MET A 62 -7.31 -1.56 -8.32
C MET A 62 -6.28 -0.71 -9.07
N PHE A 63 -6.63 0.53 -9.44
CA PHE A 63 -5.69 1.48 -10.02
C PHE A 63 -4.52 1.81 -9.06
N GLN A 64 -4.80 2.05 -7.78
CA GLN A 64 -3.75 2.29 -6.79
C GLN A 64 -2.87 1.05 -6.56
N ASP A 65 -3.46 -0.15 -6.53
CA ASP A 65 -2.73 -1.43 -6.40
C ASP A 65 -1.81 -1.66 -7.61
N TRP A 66 -2.27 -1.34 -8.83
CA TRP A 66 -1.46 -1.37 -10.04
C TRP A 66 -0.29 -0.38 -9.96
N HIS A 67 -0.53 0.85 -9.55
CA HIS A 67 0.52 1.86 -9.36
C HIS A 67 1.57 1.43 -8.32
N SER A 68 1.12 0.90 -7.18
CA SER A 68 2.00 0.39 -6.13
C SER A 68 2.85 -0.78 -6.64
N THR A 69 2.21 -1.74 -7.32
CA THR A 69 2.89 -2.91 -7.89
C THR A 69 3.90 -2.52 -8.98
N GLY A 70 3.53 -1.58 -9.86
CA GLY A 70 4.44 -1.02 -10.86
C GLY A 70 5.67 -0.36 -10.24
N SER A 71 5.52 0.29 -9.09
CA SER A 71 6.63 0.92 -8.36
C SER A 71 7.63 -0.12 -7.86
N LYS A 72 7.16 -1.30 -7.42
CA LYS A 72 8.04 -2.43 -7.02
C LYS A 72 8.85 -2.95 -8.20
N PHE A 73 8.20 -3.14 -9.36
CA PHE A 73 8.90 -3.58 -10.57
C PHE A 73 9.90 -2.54 -11.08
N ALA A 74 9.55 -1.25 -11.03
CA ALA A 74 10.46 -0.17 -11.39
C ALA A 74 11.68 -0.10 -10.46
N ALA A 75 11.49 -0.27 -9.15
CA ALA A 75 12.61 -0.33 -8.20
C ALA A 75 13.56 -1.50 -8.49
N LEU A 76 13.02 -2.70 -8.75
CA LEU A 76 13.83 -3.86 -9.11
C LEU A 76 14.52 -3.69 -10.47
N ALA A 77 13.86 -3.09 -11.46
CA ALA A 77 14.48 -2.74 -12.73
C ALA A 77 15.60 -1.71 -12.56
N GLY A 78 15.46 -0.72 -11.66
CA GLY A 78 16.55 0.17 -11.28
C GLY A 78 17.70 -0.56 -10.58
N GLY A 79 17.38 -1.57 -9.76
CA GLY A 79 18.34 -2.43 -9.08
C GLY A 79 19.15 -3.31 -10.03
N GLY A 80 18.49 -4.02 -10.94
CA GLY A 80 19.10 -5.07 -11.77
C GLY A 80 19.00 -4.89 -13.28
N SER A 81 18.55 -3.75 -13.80
CA SER A 81 18.12 -3.49 -15.19
C SER A 81 16.80 -4.17 -15.59
N ILE A 82 16.24 -3.75 -16.73
CA ILE A 82 15.05 -4.36 -17.36
C ILE A 82 15.17 -5.89 -17.51
N TYR A 83 16.38 -6.40 -17.74
CA TYR A 83 16.60 -7.84 -17.90
C TYR A 83 16.36 -8.63 -16.62
N LEU A 84 16.38 -8.00 -15.45
CA LEU A 84 15.94 -8.64 -14.21
C LEU A 84 14.44 -8.97 -14.27
N LEU A 85 13.61 -8.13 -14.89
CA LEU A 85 12.19 -8.41 -15.05
C LEU A 85 11.96 -9.60 -15.99
N VAL A 86 12.80 -9.78 -17.01
CA VAL A 86 12.77 -10.98 -17.86
C VAL A 86 13.05 -12.24 -17.02
N LEU A 87 14.02 -12.20 -16.10
CA LEU A 87 14.27 -13.32 -15.18
C LEU A 87 13.10 -13.57 -14.22
N ILE A 88 12.55 -12.51 -13.64
CA ILE A 88 11.39 -12.61 -12.75
C ILE A 88 10.20 -13.26 -13.48
N ALA A 89 9.93 -12.85 -14.73
CA ALA A 89 8.89 -13.46 -15.56
C ALA A 89 9.21 -14.94 -15.86
N SER A 90 10.45 -15.23 -16.26
CA SER A 90 10.89 -16.59 -16.64
C SER A 90 10.84 -17.58 -15.48
N LEU A 91 11.01 -17.10 -14.25
CA LEU A 91 10.96 -17.89 -13.03
C LEU A 91 9.55 -17.90 -12.38
N GLY A 92 8.57 -17.23 -12.97
CA GLY A 92 7.21 -17.13 -12.40
C GLY A 92 7.15 -16.34 -11.08
N LEU A 93 8.12 -15.46 -10.82
CA LEU A 93 8.27 -14.76 -9.53
C LEU A 93 7.48 -13.44 -9.45
N HIS A 94 6.76 -13.05 -10.51
CA HIS A 94 6.05 -11.77 -10.58
C HIS A 94 5.00 -11.61 -9.45
N VAL A 95 4.27 -12.69 -9.12
CA VAL A 95 3.30 -12.69 -8.00
C VAL A 95 4.02 -12.50 -6.66
N SER A 96 5.15 -13.18 -6.46
CA SER A 96 5.94 -13.06 -5.23
C SER A 96 6.49 -11.64 -5.05
N VAL A 97 6.93 -11.00 -6.14
CA VAL A 97 7.39 -9.60 -6.13
C VAL A 97 6.22 -8.66 -5.84
N ALA A 98 5.08 -8.84 -6.50
CA ALA A 98 3.88 -8.02 -6.26
C ALA A 98 3.41 -8.12 -4.79
N ALA A 99 3.57 -9.29 -4.17
CA ALA A 99 3.25 -9.54 -2.77
C ALA A 99 4.30 -9.06 -1.76
N MET A 100 5.46 -8.54 -2.19
CA MET A 100 6.44 -7.97 -1.27
C MET A 100 5.87 -6.76 -0.53
N GLU A 101 6.11 -6.70 0.77
CA GLU A 101 5.63 -5.61 1.63
C GLU A 101 6.75 -4.62 1.97
N GLY A 102 6.37 -3.38 2.18
CA GLY A 102 7.26 -2.35 2.71
C GLY A 102 8.42 -1.99 1.80
N THR A 103 9.61 -1.86 2.37
CA THR A 103 10.84 -1.47 1.67
C THR A 103 11.54 -2.63 0.96
N SER A 104 11.03 -3.87 1.10
CA SER A 104 11.70 -5.08 0.61
C SER A 104 12.13 -5.02 -0.87
N PRO A 105 11.33 -4.46 -1.81
CA PRO A 105 11.77 -4.30 -3.20
C PRO A 105 12.98 -3.37 -3.35
N TRP A 106 13.05 -2.28 -2.59
CA TRP A 106 14.17 -1.33 -2.60
C TRP A 106 15.41 -1.91 -1.92
N ASP A 107 15.22 -2.64 -0.82
CA ASP A 107 16.32 -3.35 -0.15
C ASP A 107 16.95 -4.38 -1.10
N LEU A 108 16.13 -5.12 -1.85
CA LEU A 108 16.60 -6.03 -2.88
C LEU A 108 17.28 -5.30 -4.04
N ALA A 109 16.72 -4.17 -4.50
CA ALA A 109 17.33 -3.34 -5.54
C ALA A 109 18.72 -2.81 -5.12
N ASN A 110 18.86 -2.38 -3.86
CA ASN A 110 20.13 -1.93 -3.31
C ASN A 110 21.14 -3.09 -3.14
N LEU A 111 20.68 -4.27 -2.73
CA LEU A 111 21.52 -5.49 -2.71
C LEU A 111 22.01 -5.85 -4.11
N LEU A 112 21.19 -5.66 -5.15
CA LEU A 112 21.57 -5.88 -6.55
C LEU A 112 22.61 -4.86 -7.01
N ARG A 113 22.46 -3.58 -6.64
CA ARG A 113 23.42 -2.54 -7.01
C ARG A 113 24.74 -2.66 -6.28
N MET A 114 24.73 -2.93 -4.98
CA MET A 114 25.93 -3.07 -4.14
C MET A 114 25.98 -4.41 -3.42
N PRO A 115 26.22 -5.53 -4.14
CA PRO A 115 26.30 -6.85 -3.51
C PRO A 115 27.54 -6.96 -2.62
N LYS A 116 27.33 -7.30 -1.34
CA LYS A 116 28.44 -7.50 -0.39
C LYS A 116 29.09 -8.87 -0.60
N LYS A 117 30.35 -8.89 -1.02
CA LYS A 117 31.18 -10.10 -1.07
C LYS A 117 31.19 -10.82 0.28
N GLU A 118 31.37 -12.14 0.25
CA GLU A 118 31.43 -13.01 1.44
C GLU A 118 30.10 -13.15 2.18
N THR A 119 29.03 -12.51 1.69
CA THR A 119 27.67 -12.80 2.13
C THR A 119 27.02 -13.78 1.16
N VAL A 120 26.18 -14.69 1.68
CA VAL A 120 25.45 -15.67 0.84
C VAL A 120 24.66 -14.95 -0.27
N LYS A 121 23.95 -13.87 0.08
CA LYS A 121 23.14 -13.10 -0.88
C LYS A 121 24.00 -12.36 -1.91
N GLY A 122 25.09 -11.72 -1.47
CA GLY A 122 25.97 -10.99 -2.39
C GLY A 122 26.70 -11.92 -3.36
N ASN A 123 27.17 -13.08 -2.88
CA ASN A 123 27.79 -14.09 -3.75
C ASN A 123 26.79 -14.62 -4.78
N LEU A 124 25.55 -14.92 -4.40
CA LEU A 124 24.51 -15.32 -5.36
C LEU A 124 24.28 -14.27 -6.45
N ILE A 125 24.31 -12.98 -6.10
CA ILE A 125 24.14 -11.89 -7.06
C ILE A 125 25.35 -11.82 -8.01
N ILE A 126 26.56 -11.84 -7.45
CA ILE A 126 27.83 -11.71 -8.19
C ILE A 126 28.07 -12.91 -9.11
N ASP A 127 27.81 -14.12 -8.62
CA ASP A 127 28.21 -15.35 -9.31
C ASP A 127 27.13 -15.85 -10.28
N HIS A 128 25.86 -15.49 -10.07
CA HIS A 128 24.75 -16.02 -10.87
C HIS A 128 23.87 -14.95 -11.53
N ILE A 129 23.41 -13.95 -10.79
CA ILE A 129 22.44 -12.98 -11.31
C ILE A 129 23.10 -12.03 -12.32
N ILE A 130 24.19 -11.35 -11.92
CA ILE A 130 24.91 -10.41 -12.79
C ILE A 130 25.40 -11.08 -14.08
N PRO A 131 26.06 -12.27 -14.04
CA PRO A 131 26.52 -12.93 -15.26
C PRO A 131 25.36 -13.36 -16.18
N THR A 132 24.21 -13.72 -15.60
CA THR A 132 23.02 -14.07 -16.39
C THR A 132 22.44 -12.83 -17.08
N ILE A 133 22.38 -11.70 -16.38
CA ILE A 133 21.97 -10.41 -16.95
C ILE A 133 22.94 -9.96 -18.05
N SER A 134 24.24 -10.09 -17.84
CA SER A 134 25.26 -9.81 -18.86
C SER A 134 25.03 -10.64 -20.13
N ARG A 135 24.78 -11.96 -20.00
CA ARG A 135 24.49 -12.84 -21.15
C ARG A 135 23.19 -12.49 -21.86
N MET A 136 22.12 -12.19 -21.13
CA MET A 136 20.83 -11.82 -21.74
C MET A 136 20.95 -10.52 -22.53
N ARG A 137 21.69 -9.53 -22.02
CA ARG A 137 21.96 -8.27 -22.74
C ARG A 137 22.62 -8.48 -24.10
N LEU A 138 23.44 -9.52 -24.25
CA LEU A 138 24.07 -9.86 -25.53
C LEU A 138 23.13 -10.64 -26.46
N SER A 139 22.11 -11.31 -25.92
CA SER A 139 21.23 -12.22 -26.66
C SER A 139 19.88 -11.59 -27.02
N LEU A 140 19.44 -10.58 -26.26
CA LEU A 140 18.15 -9.92 -26.37
C LEU A 140 18.39 -8.41 -26.37
N LEU A 141 18.27 -7.76 -27.52
CA LEU A 141 18.38 -6.30 -27.62
C LEU A 141 16.99 -5.69 -27.43
N ILE A 142 16.73 -5.16 -26.24
CA ILE A 142 15.43 -4.56 -25.90
C ILE A 142 15.57 -3.04 -25.88
N SER A 143 14.70 -2.32 -26.59
CA SER A 143 14.74 -0.85 -26.64
C SER A 143 13.86 -0.21 -25.55
N MET A 144 14.39 0.79 -24.83
CA MET A 144 13.60 1.59 -23.88
C MET A 144 12.54 2.44 -24.57
N ALA A 145 12.82 2.93 -25.79
CA ALA A 145 11.85 3.73 -26.57
C ALA A 145 10.61 2.95 -26.97
N SER A 146 10.70 1.62 -26.95
CA SER A 146 9.55 0.76 -27.17
C SER A 146 8.72 0.52 -25.90
N MET A 147 9.25 0.88 -24.73
CA MET A 147 8.58 0.78 -23.43
C MET A 147 8.06 2.12 -22.93
N PHE A 148 8.69 3.25 -23.25
CA PHE A 148 8.28 4.55 -22.75
C PHE A 148 8.14 5.53 -23.90
N SER A 149 7.12 6.39 -23.86
CA SER A 149 6.91 7.36 -24.92
C SER A 149 8.04 8.40 -24.94
N PRO A 150 8.36 8.99 -26.10
CA PRO A 150 9.36 10.05 -26.19
C PRO A 150 9.09 11.23 -25.25
N ALA A 151 7.81 11.54 -24.99
CA ALA A 151 7.43 12.57 -24.03
C ALA A 151 7.87 12.24 -22.60
N ILE A 152 7.67 11.00 -22.15
CA ILE A 152 8.13 10.54 -20.83
C ILE A 152 9.66 10.57 -20.76
N LEU A 153 10.34 10.09 -21.81
CA LEU A 153 11.82 10.11 -21.84
C LEU A 153 12.39 11.54 -21.80
N ALA A 154 11.76 12.48 -22.52
CA ALA A 154 12.16 13.88 -22.51
C ALA A 154 11.95 14.56 -21.14
N GLU A 155 10.85 14.24 -20.44
CA GLU A 155 10.60 14.72 -19.08
C GLU A 155 11.68 14.27 -18.09
N HIS A 156 12.27 13.08 -18.31
CA HIS A 156 13.39 12.56 -17.53
C HIS A 156 14.77 12.91 -18.12
N GLN A 157 14.85 13.88 -19.04
CA GLN A 157 16.08 14.37 -19.66
C GLN A 157 16.92 13.30 -20.36
N LEU A 158 16.26 12.29 -20.94
CA LEU A 158 16.91 11.19 -21.66
C LEU A 158 16.79 11.36 -23.17
N ALA A 159 17.70 10.70 -23.89
CA ALA A 159 17.57 10.57 -25.34
C ALA A 159 16.25 9.87 -25.69
N ASN A 160 15.60 10.35 -26.75
CA ASN A 160 14.33 9.79 -27.25
C ASN A 160 14.43 8.29 -27.57
N GLU A 161 15.65 7.80 -27.84
CA GLU A 161 15.94 6.38 -28.01
C GLU A 161 17.26 6.01 -27.32
N PHE A 162 17.20 5.01 -26.44
CA PHE A 162 18.38 4.30 -25.98
C PHE A 162 18.06 2.82 -25.71
N ASP A 163 19.07 1.98 -25.89
CA ASP A 163 18.99 0.54 -25.68
C ASP A 163 19.04 0.21 -24.17
N CYS A 164 18.17 -0.70 -23.70
CA CYS A 164 18.21 -1.24 -22.34
C CYS A 164 19.56 -1.90 -22.02
N THR A 165 20.38 -2.27 -23.03
CA THR A 165 21.75 -2.73 -22.78
C THR A 165 22.62 -1.64 -22.16
N ASN A 166 22.36 -0.36 -22.38
CA ASN A 166 23.11 0.72 -21.73
C ASN A 166 22.66 0.88 -20.27
N ILE A 167 23.36 0.20 -19.36
CA ILE A 167 23.05 0.23 -17.93
C ILE A 167 23.14 1.65 -17.37
N SER A 168 24.10 2.47 -17.80
CA SER A 168 24.25 3.84 -17.29
C SER A 168 23.02 4.70 -17.63
N SER A 169 22.50 4.61 -18.86
CA SER A 169 21.27 5.30 -19.25
C SER A 169 20.03 4.72 -18.55
N SER A 170 20.00 3.39 -18.33
CA SER A 170 18.94 2.74 -17.55
C SER A 170 18.94 3.21 -16.09
N ASP A 171 20.10 3.33 -15.46
CA ASP A 171 20.24 3.82 -14.09
C ASP A 171 19.78 5.28 -14.00
N HIS A 172 20.19 6.14 -14.94
CA HIS A 172 19.72 7.53 -15.02
C HIS A 172 18.18 7.62 -15.09
N PHE A 173 17.54 6.77 -15.90
CA PHE A 173 16.08 6.71 -15.96
C PHE A 173 15.46 6.31 -14.62
N PHE A 174 15.83 5.15 -14.07
CA PHE A 174 15.19 4.63 -12.86
C PHE A 174 15.51 5.45 -11.61
N ASP A 175 16.67 6.11 -11.55
CA ASP A 175 17.04 7.02 -10.45
C ASP A 175 16.21 8.31 -10.46
N SER A 176 15.63 8.68 -11.60
CA SER A 176 14.75 9.84 -11.73
C SER A 176 13.27 9.56 -11.39
N VAL A 177 12.89 8.29 -11.21
CA VAL A 177 11.52 7.89 -10.86
C VAL A 177 11.29 8.08 -9.35
N ILE A 178 10.18 8.74 -8.99
CA ILE A 178 9.90 9.11 -7.59
C ILE A 178 9.17 7.98 -6.85
N PHE A 179 9.81 7.41 -5.84
CA PHE A 179 9.25 6.29 -5.07
C PHE A 179 8.85 6.64 -3.63
N ASN A 180 8.88 7.90 -3.20
CA ASN A 180 8.77 8.29 -1.78
C ASN A 180 9.77 7.54 -0.87
N ASN A 181 10.92 7.15 -1.42
CA ASN A 181 11.96 6.41 -0.74
C ASN A 181 13.32 7.05 -1.09
N PHE A 182 14.39 6.66 -0.40
CA PHE A 182 15.72 7.08 -0.78
C PHE A 182 16.05 6.59 -2.20
N VAL A 183 16.81 7.42 -2.91
CA VAL A 183 17.39 7.06 -4.21
C VAL A 183 18.22 5.79 -4.01
N LEU A 184 18.16 4.89 -4.99
CA LEU A 184 18.92 3.65 -4.97
C LEU A 184 20.42 3.96 -4.88
N LEU A 185 21.18 3.08 -4.22
CA LEU A 185 22.63 3.18 -4.14
C LEU A 185 23.25 3.24 -5.54
N LYS A 186 24.47 3.77 -5.66
CA LYS A 186 25.22 3.64 -6.92
C LYS A 186 25.60 2.18 -7.13
N ARG A 187 25.60 1.75 -8.40
CA ARG A 187 25.99 0.40 -8.78
C ARG A 187 27.49 0.17 -8.52
N ASP A 188 27.84 -0.97 -7.93
CA ASP A 188 29.23 -1.41 -7.75
C ASP A 188 29.86 -1.65 -9.13
N CYS A 189 30.81 -0.79 -9.51
CA CYS A 189 31.45 -0.83 -10.81
C CYS A 189 32.25 -2.10 -11.05
N VAL A 190 32.82 -2.70 -9.99
CA VAL A 190 33.63 -3.93 -10.09
C VAL A 190 32.71 -5.13 -10.29
N ALA A 191 31.67 -5.25 -9.47
CA ALA A 191 30.72 -6.35 -9.58
C ALA A 191 29.99 -6.34 -10.94
N TRP A 192 29.61 -5.16 -11.43
CA TRP A 192 28.85 -4.98 -12.67
C TRP A 192 29.72 -4.74 -13.92
N GLN A 193 31.04 -4.89 -13.84
CA GLN A 193 31.97 -4.62 -14.95
C GLN A 193 31.62 -5.39 -16.24
N SER A 194 31.20 -6.65 -16.10
CA SER A 194 30.75 -7.50 -17.21
C SER A 194 29.52 -6.94 -17.94
N CYS A 195 28.77 -6.05 -17.30
CA CYS A 195 27.65 -5.37 -17.91
C CYS A 195 28.02 -4.02 -18.52
N TYR A 196 29.11 -3.37 -18.11
CA TYR A 196 29.58 -2.14 -18.75
C TYR A 196 30.33 -2.40 -20.07
N THR A 197 30.78 -3.64 -20.28
CA THR A 197 31.52 -4.01 -21.49
C THR A 197 30.55 -4.11 -22.68
N PHE A 198 30.48 -3.04 -23.48
CA PHE A 198 29.63 -2.97 -24.67
C PHE A 198 30.27 -3.78 -25.80
N THR A 199 29.71 -4.96 -26.10
CA THR A 199 30.09 -5.72 -27.29
C THR A 199 28.95 -5.58 -28.29
N ILE A 200 29.11 -4.70 -29.29
CA ILE A 200 28.14 -4.60 -30.38
C ILE A 200 28.19 -5.92 -31.14
N CYS A 201 27.18 -6.77 -30.97
CA CYS A 201 26.88 -7.76 -32.00
C CYS A 201 26.32 -6.99 -33.20
N ALA A 202 27.21 -6.57 -34.10
CA ALA A 202 26.85 -5.87 -35.32
C ALA A 202 25.87 -6.72 -36.12
N GLY A 203 24.60 -6.29 -36.24
CA GLY A 203 23.66 -6.86 -37.20
C GLY A 203 22.20 -6.97 -36.79
N ASN A 204 21.84 -6.94 -35.49
CA ASN A 204 20.44 -7.14 -35.09
C ASN A 204 19.78 -5.82 -34.63
N PRO A 205 18.66 -5.40 -35.25
CA PRO A 205 17.90 -4.26 -34.76
C PRO A 205 17.31 -4.59 -33.38
N ALA A 206 17.26 -3.58 -32.50
CA ALA A 206 16.59 -3.72 -31.20
C ALA A 206 15.13 -4.11 -31.42
N ILE A 207 14.63 -5.07 -30.62
CA ILE A 207 13.27 -5.58 -30.73
C ILE A 207 12.33 -4.58 -30.04
N PRO A 208 11.39 -3.94 -30.76
CA PRO A 208 10.38 -3.12 -30.12
C PRO A 208 9.40 -3.98 -29.31
N LEU A 209 9.00 -3.50 -28.13
CA LEU A 209 8.04 -4.16 -27.23
C LEU A 209 6.73 -4.56 -27.92
N HIS A 210 6.20 -3.72 -28.83
CA HIS A 210 4.99 -4.06 -29.59
C HIS A 210 5.20 -5.25 -30.54
N GLN A 211 6.41 -5.40 -31.10
CA GLN A 211 6.76 -6.57 -31.91
C GLN A 211 6.96 -7.80 -31.02
N LEU A 212 7.49 -7.64 -29.81
CA LEU A 212 7.57 -8.73 -28.82
C LEU A 212 6.16 -9.23 -28.47
N GLY A 213 5.24 -8.32 -28.15
CA GLY A 213 3.84 -8.65 -27.88
C GLY A 213 3.15 -9.34 -29.06
N TYR A 214 3.30 -8.79 -30.26
CA TYR A 214 2.70 -9.37 -31.47
C TYR A 214 3.27 -10.75 -31.83
N ASN A 215 4.60 -10.89 -31.89
CA ASN A 215 5.27 -12.14 -32.27
C ASN A 215 5.07 -13.26 -31.25
N MET A 216 4.90 -12.92 -29.96
CA MET A 216 4.74 -13.92 -28.90
C MET A 216 3.27 -14.25 -28.63
N LEU A 217 2.32 -13.32 -28.85
CA LEU A 217 0.91 -13.54 -28.51
C LEU A 217 0.06 -14.00 -29.70
N ALA A 218 0.47 -13.76 -30.95
CA ALA A 218 -0.29 -14.17 -32.13
C ALA A 218 -0.58 -15.69 -32.17
N PRO A 219 -1.76 -16.12 -32.68
CA PRO A 219 -2.05 -17.54 -32.92
C PRO A 219 -1.03 -18.16 -33.88
N LEU A 220 -0.73 -19.44 -33.68
CA LEU A 220 0.30 -20.19 -34.43
C LEU A 220 -0.04 -20.47 -35.91
N GLU A 221 -1.12 -19.90 -36.42
CA GLU A 221 -1.57 -20.08 -37.79
C GLU A 221 -1.93 -18.70 -38.39
N HIS A 222 -1.34 -18.42 -39.55
CA HIS A 222 -1.48 -17.23 -40.41
C HIS A 222 -0.40 -16.15 -40.30
N SER A 223 0.63 -16.33 -41.12
CA SER A 223 1.48 -15.27 -41.66
C SER A 223 0.65 -14.30 -42.51
N PHE A 224 0.18 -13.16 -42.01
CA PHE A 224 -0.24 -12.04 -42.87
C PHE A 224 -0.09 -10.67 -42.20
N LEU A 225 0.70 -9.82 -42.88
CA LEU A 225 0.74 -8.35 -42.90
C LEU A 225 1.16 -7.59 -41.61
N SER A 226 2.35 -6.99 -41.72
CA SER A 226 2.91 -5.97 -40.82
C SER A 226 1.91 -4.82 -40.61
N ARG A 227 1.40 -4.66 -39.39
CA ARG A 227 0.68 -3.45 -38.99
C ARG A 227 1.69 -2.30 -38.84
N PRO A 228 1.44 -1.09 -39.37
CA PRO A 228 2.32 0.04 -39.13
C PRO A 228 2.37 0.39 -37.63
N TYR A 229 3.53 0.89 -37.19
CA TYR A 229 3.80 1.34 -35.82
C TYR A 229 2.65 2.20 -35.26
N SER A 230 2.03 1.74 -34.18
CA SER A 230 1.14 2.55 -33.35
C SER A 230 1.91 2.92 -32.07
N PRO A 231 2.06 4.21 -31.73
CA PRO A 231 2.70 4.64 -30.49
C PRO A 231 2.00 4.02 -29.27
N PRO A 232 2.71 3.73 -28.17
CA PRO A 232 2.06 3.40 -26.91
C PRO A 232 1.34 4.67 -26.44
N LEU A 233 0.00 4.63 -26.49
CA LEU A 233 -0.95 5.74 -26.25
C LEU A 233 -1.15 6.68 -27.45
N THR A 234 -2.03 6.29 -28.37
CA THR A 234 -2.94 7.24 -29.02
C THR A 234 -4.34 6.95 -28.52
N ASP A 235 -4.99 7.99 -27.99
CA ASP A 235 -6.39 8.02 -27.56
C ASP A 235 -7.31 7.56 -28.71
N ILE A 236 -7.64 6.27 -28.79
CA ILE A 236 -8.70 5.77 -29.66
C ILE A 236 -9.50 4.70 -28.92
N ASN A 237 -10.80 4.95 -28.83
CA ASN A 237 -11.84 4.13 -28.24
C ASN A 237 -11.76 2.67 -28.73
N GLU A 238 -11.67 1.72 -27.80
CA GLU A 238 -11.95 0.32 -28.07
C GLU A 238 -13.36 -0.03 -27.58
N GLU A 239 -14.16 -0.55 -28.51
CA GLU A 239 -15.53 -1.02 -28.36
C GLU A 239 -15.64 -2.31 -27.52
N GLU A 240 -16.76 -2.37 -26.78
CA GLU A 240 -17.61 -3.49 -26.32
C GLU A 240 -17.03 -4.76 -25.65
N ASP A 241 -17.40 -4.84 -24.36
CA ASP A 241 -17.89 -5.98 -23.57
C ASP A 241 -16.99 -7.12 -23.07
N CYS A 242 -16.75 -7.09 -21.75
CA CYS A 242 -17.09 -8.16 -20.80
C CYS A 242 -17.23 -7.56 -19.38
N PRO A 243 -18.37 -7.67 -18.67
CA PRO A 243 -18.48 -7.18 -17.31
C PRO A 243 -17.67 -8.06 -16.35
N LEU A 244 -16.70 -7.45 -15.67
CA LEU A 244 -15.98 -8.08 -14.56
C LEU A 244 -16.94 -8.28 -13.37
N PRO A 245 -16.96 -9.47 -12.75
CA PRO A 245 -17.77 -9.74 -11.57
C PRO A 245 -17.02 -9.20 -10.35
N ASN A 246 -17.18 -7.92 -9.99
CA ASN A 246 -16.85 -7.40 -8.65
C ASN A 246 -17.29 -5.93 -8.42
N SER A 247 -18.29 -5.43 -9.13
CA SER A 247 -18.95 -4.19 -8.70
C SER A 247 -19.98 -4.51 -7.62
N TYR A 248 -19.57 -4.40 -6.35
CA TYR A 248 -20.55 -4.27 -5.28
C TYR A 248 -21.41 -3.03 -5.58
N PRO A 249 -22.75 -3.14 -5.54
CA PRO A 249 -23.57 -1.96 -5.76
C PRO A 249 -23.30 -0.95 -4.64
N SER A 250 -22.79 0.24 -4.98
CA SER A 250 -22.73 1.43 -4.09
C SER A 250 -24.11 1.88 -3.58
N ARG A 251 -25.19 1.11 -3.82
CA ARG A 251 -26.57 1.41 -3.43
C ARG A 251 -26.83 1.39 -1.92
N PHE A 252 -25.88 0.97 -1.09
CA PHE A 252 -26.09 0.87 0.37
C PHE A 252 -25.59 2.07 1.17
N LEU A 253 -24.93 3.04 0.54
CA LEU A 253 -24.35 4.20 1.22
C LEU A 253 -24.99 5.48 0.67
N SER A 254 -25.86 6.12 1.45
CA SER A 254 -26.40 7.46 1.18
C SER A 254 -26.05 8.40 2.33
N GLU A 255 -25.79 9.67 2.02
CA GLU A 255 -25.64 10.75 3.02
C GLU A 255 -26.93 10.93 3.83
N GLU A 256 -28.09 10.61 3.25
CA GLU A 256 -29.41 10.74 3.89
C GLU A 256 -29.59 9.84 5.13
N ASN A 257 -28.74 8.82 5.32
CA ASN A 257 -28.80 7.90 6.45
C ASN A 257 -27.90 8.29 7.64
N THR A 258 -27.45 9.55 7.69
CA THR A 258 -26.55 10.04 8.75
C THR A 258 -27.22 11.06 9.67
N THR A 259 -27.35 10.71 10.95
CA THR A 259 -27.83 11.62 11.98
C THR A 259 -26.67 12.44 12.53
N THR A 260 -26.71 13.76 12.35
CA THR A 260 -25.73 14.67 12.96
C THR A 260 -26.26 15.27 14.26
N ILE A 261 -25.44 15.20 15.32
CA ILE A 261 -25.74 15.77 16.63
C ILE A 261 -24.59 16.72 17.05
N PRO A 262 -24.82 18.05 17.05
CA PRO A 262 -23.86 18.99 17.60
C PRO A 262 -23.86 18.93 19.13
N THR A 263 -22.68 19.14 19.72
CA THR A 263 -22.50 19.26 21.17
C THR A 263 -21.90 20.61 21.51
N SER A 264 -21.98 21.03 22.78
CA SER A 264 -21.31 22.23 23.27
C SER A 264 -19.86 21.96 23.72
N TYR A 265 -19.31 20.76 23.54
CA TYR A 265 -17.94 20.42 23.94
C TYR A 265 -16.90 21.18 23.11
N ASN A 266 -15.94 21.80 23.80
CA ASN A 266 -14.86 22.55 23.19
C ASN A 266 -13.51 21.86 23.46
N HIS A 267 -13.04 21.09 22.48
CA HIS A 267 -11.77 20.35 22.56
C HIS A 267 -10.53 21.25 22.74
N SER A 268 -10.64 22.54 22.40
CA SER A 268 -9.53 23.49 22.49
C SER A 268 -9.30 24.06 23.90
N LEU A 269 -10.23 23.85 24.84
CA LEU A 269 -10.07 24.29 26.23
C LEU A 269 -8.95 23.51 26.95
N ALA A 270 -8.14 24.20 27.74
CA ALA A 270 -7.04 23.57 28.49
C ALA A 270 -7.49 22.39 29.37
N ALA A 271 -8.68 22.50 29.99
CA ALA A 271 -9.27 21.45 30.82
C ALA A 271 -9.60 20.15 30.04
N ASN A 272 -9.72 20.22 28.71
CA ASN A 272 -10.03 19.08 27.85
C ASN A 272 -8.81 18.52 27.13
N LYS A 273 -7.64 19.17 27.23
CA LYS A 273 -6.40 18.76 26.54
C LYS A 273 -5.56 17.77 27.34
N VAL A 274 -5.70 17.77 28.66
CA VAL A 274 -4.85 16.97 29.56
C VAL A 274 -5.73 16.28 30.59
N PHE A 275 -5.58 14.97 30.69
CA PHE A 275 -6.05 14.18 31.82
C PHE A 275 -4.83 13.70 32.59
N GLN A 276 -4.78 13.94 33.89
CA GLN A 276 -3.71 13.39 34.73
C GLN A 276 -4.09 11.96 35.13
N ALA A 277 -3.53 10.99 34.41
CA ALA A 277 -3.61 9.60 34.79
C ALA A 277 -2.65 9.30 35.94
N GLU A 278 -3.07 8.44 36.87
CA GLU A 278 -2.18 7.99 37.93
C GLU A 278 -1.08 7.09 37.37
N HIS A 279 0.11 7.18 37.95
CA HIS A 279 1.25 6.34 37.52
C HIS A 279 1.30 5.01 38.30
N ASP A 280 0.51 4.89 39.36
CA ASP A 280 0.40 3.67 40.15
C ASP A 280 -0.54 2.66 39.50
N HIS A 281 -0.03 1.45 39.26
CA HIS A 281 -0.78 0.39 38.58
C HIS A 281 -2.05 0.00 39.34
N ASN A 282 -1.97 -0.15 40.66
CA ASN A 282 -3.11 -0.56 41.49
C ASN A 282 -4.18 0.53 41.54
N ALA A 283 -3.78 1.79 41.62
CA ALA A 283 -4.67 2.93 41.50
C ALA A 283 -5.38 2.96 40.15
N ASN A 284 -4.69 2.65 39.04
CA ASN A 284 -5.28 2.56 37.71
C ASN A 284 -6.28 1.40 37.58
N VAL A 285 -6.01 0.25 38.20
CA VAL A 285 -6.98 -0.87 38.24
C VAL A 285 -8.24 -0.46 38.99
N LEU A 286 -8.10 0.13 40.19
CA LEU A 286 -9.23 0.61 40.98
C LEU A 286 -10.02 1.72 40.25
N TRP A 287 -9.31 2.63 39.60
CA TRP A 287 -9.91 3.67 38.76
C TRP A 287 -10.70 3.05 37.60
N THR A 288 -10.13 2.06 36.91
CA THR A 288 -10.78 1.36 35.79
C THR A 288 -12.10 0.73 36.22
N GLU A 289 -12.11 -0.02 37.31
CA GLU A 289 -13.34 -0.66 37.81
C GLU A 289 -14.39 0.38 38.22
N LYS A 290 -13.96 1.47 38.87
CA LYS A 290 -14.85 2.58 39.22
C LYS A 290 -15.47 3.25 37.99
N GLU A 291 -14.69 3.46 36.93
CA GLU A 291 -15.20 4.01 35.67
C GLU A 291 -16.11 3.02 34.94
N ARG A 292 -15.82 1.71 34.97
CA ARG A 292 -16.72 0.68 34.44
C ARG A 292 -18.08 0.70 35.14
N GLU A 293 -18.11 0.77 36.47
CA GLU A 293 -19.37 0.92 37.22
C GLU A 293 -20.12 2.20 36.87
N ARG A 294 -19.41 3.33 36.75
CA ARG A 294 -20.00 4.61 36.34
C ARG A 294 -20.59 4.52 34.93
N ALA A 295 -19.90 3.87 34.01
CA ALA A 295 -20.37 3.62 32.65
C ALA A 295 -21.64 2.77 32.63
N VAL A 296 -21.70 1.69 33.42
CA VAL A 296 -22.89 0.82 33.56
C VAL A 296 -24.10 1.59 34.09
N ARG A 297 -23.89 2.44 35.11
CA ARG A 297 -24.91 3.32 35.70
C ARG A 297 -25.30 4.53 34.85
N GLY A 298 -24.58 4.78 33.75
CA GLY A 298 -24.87 5.89 32.84
C GLY A 298 -26.27 5.81 32.25
N HIS A 299 -26.86 6.97 31.97
CA HIS A 299 -28.17 7.06 31.31
C HIS A 299 -28.15 6.31 29.98
N VAL A 300 -29.21 5.57 29.68
CA VAL A 300 -29.34 4.83 28.42
C VAL A 300 -30.23 5.64 27.49
N ALA A 301 -29.65 6.13 26.39
CA ALA A 301 -30.41 6.84 25.37
C ALA A 301 -31.49 5.93 24.78
N THR A 302 -32.72 6.42 24.77
CA THR A 302 -33.89 5.66 24.28
C THR A 302 -34.10 5.80 22.78
N ASP A 303 -33.84 6.98 22.24
CA ASP A 303 -33.88 7.30 20.81
C ASP A 303 -32.87 8.42 20.46
N THR A 304 -32.84 8.84 19.20
CA THR A 304 -31.92 9.87 18.70
C THR A 304 -32.24 11.28 19.23
N ASN A 305 -33.48 11.58 19.61
CA ASN A 305 -33.85 12.85 20.20
C ASN A 305 -33.45 12.92 21.68
N ASP A 306 -33.70 11.86 22.45
CA ASP A 306 -33.19 11.72 23.81
C ASP A 306 -31.67 11.82 23.80
N LEU A 307 -30.98 11.08 22.93
CA LEU A 307 -29.53 11.17 22.75
C LEU A 307 -29.06 12.62 22.52
N ARG A 308 -29.74 13.37 21.65
CA ARG A 308 -29.43 14.79 21.39
C ARG A 308 -29.59 15.64 22.64
N THR A 309 -30.71 15.50 23.35
CA THR A 309 -30.97 16.25 24.59
C THR A 309 -29.94 15.92 25.67
N GLN A 310 -29.62 14.64 25.85
CA GLN A 310 -28.62 14.21 26.84
C GLN A 310 -27.23 14.76 26.50
N LEU A 311 -26.79 14.67 25.24
CA LEU A 311 -25.49 15.20 24.80
C LEU A 311 -25.40 16.72 24.94
N GLN A 312 -26.48 17.45 24.71
CA GLN A 312 -26.52 18.90 24.92
C GLN A 312 -26.41 19.25 26.40
N SER A 313 -27.04 18.47 27.29
CA SER A 313 -26.97 18.69 28.74
C SER A 313 -25.67 18.20 29.38
N LEU A 314 -24.95 17.29 28.72
CA LEU A 314 -23.72 16.67 29.24
C LEU A 314 -22.57 17.68 29.38
N TYR A 315 -22.58 18.75 28.59
CA TYR A 315 -21.51 19.73 28.54
C TYR A 315 -22.00 21.12 28.92
N GLN A 316 -21.33 21.75 29.89
CA GLN A 316 -21.59 23.12 30.33
C GLN A 316 -20.32 23.95 30.18
N GLY A 317 -20.40 25.09 29.49
CA GLY A 317 -19.24 25.96 29.26
C GLY A 317 -18.10 25.33 28.46
N GLY A 318 -18.39 24.35 27.58
CA GLY A 318 -17.37 23.68 26.78
C GLY A 318 -16.73 22.44 27.41
N VAL A 319 -17.03 22.15 28.67
CA VAL A 319 -16.49 21.02 29.43
C VAL A 319 -17.62 20.12 29.92
N LYS A 320 -17.30 18.88 30.26
CA LYS A 320 -18.28 17.94 30.82
C LYS A 320 -18.81 18.48 32.16
N ALA A 321 -20.12 18.64 32.27
CA ALA A 321 -20.76 19.30 33.42
C ALA A 321 -20.51 18.57 34.74
N THR A 322 -20.39 17.24 34.70
CA THR A 322 -20.06 16.43 35.88
C THR A 322 -19.02 15.38 35.50
N CYS A 323 -17.91 15.37 36.24
CA CYS A 323 -16.85 14.38 36.06
C CYS A 323 -17.38 12.97 36.36
N GLY A 324 -17.12 12.02 35.46
CA GLY A 324 -17.57 10.63 35.61
C GLY A 324 -19.02 10.33 35.18
N THR A 325 -19.76 11.29 34.62
CA THR A 325 -21.08 11.01 34.02
C THR A 325 -20.92 10.26 32.70
N TYR A 326 -21.61 9.14 32.50
CA TYR A 326 -21.58 8.42 31.23
C TYR A 326 -22.95 8.45 30.56
N LEU A 327 -22.93 8.45 29.23
CA LEU A 327 -24.09 8.27 28.39
C LEU A 327 -23.89 6.98 27.59
N ARG A 328 -24.85 6.07 27.69
CA ARG A 328 -24.86 4.81 26.95
C ARG A 328 -25.72 4.98 25.71
N ILE A 329 -25.15 4.61 24.57
CA ILE A 329 -25.80 4.68 23.26
C ILE A 329 -26.03 3.24 22.78
N PRO A 330 -27.23 2.67 22.92
CA PRO A 330 -27.53 1.36 22.39
C PRO A 330 -27.39 1.33 20.87
N ALA A 331 -26.87 0.24 20.30
CA ALA A 331 -26.77 0.08 18.85
C ALA A 331 -28.15 0.16 18.16
N SER A 332 -29.22 -0.22 18.86
CA SER A 332 -30.61 -0.12 18.37
C SER A 332 -31.06 1.32 18.08
N VAL A 333 -30.48 2.31 18.76
CA VAL A 333 -30.80 3.74 18.54
C VAL A 333 -30.30 4.22 17.17
N ILE A 334 -29.25 3.59 16.64
CA ILE A 334 -28.57 3.99 15.41
C ILE A 334 -28.52 2.87 14.37
N LEU A 335 -29.39 1.86 14.51
CA LEU A 335 -29.34 0.63 13.73
C LEU A 335 -29.55 0.91 12.22
N GLY A 336 -28.59 0.46 11.41
CA GLY A 336 -28.61 0.67 9.96
C GLY A 336 -28.29 2.11 9.52
N GLN A 337 -27.93 2.97 10.46
CA GLN A 337 -27.61 4.38 10.22
C GLN A 337 -26.19 4.72 10.66
N SER A 338 -25.75 5.92 10.31
CA SER A 338 -24.54 6.54 10.84
C SER A 338 -24.88 7.65 11.83
N LEU A 339 -24.09 7.78 12.88
CA LEU A 339 -24.17 8.84 13.87
C LEU A 339 -22.89 9.68 13.79
N ASN A 340 -23.07 10.98 13.59
CA ASN A 340 -21.99 11.96 13.54
C ASN A 340 -22.14 12.97 14.68
N ILE A 341 -21.28 12.87 15.69
CA ILE A 341 -21.25 13.79 16.83
C ILE A 341 -20.18 14.85 16.55
N ARG A 342 -20.56 16.13 16.65
CA ARG A 342 -19.68 17.27 16.37
C ARG A 342 -19.36 18.06 17.64
N ASN A 343 -18.13 18.60 17.68
CA ASN A 343 -17.70 19.56 18.69
C ASN A 343 -18.43 20.90 18.52
N SER A 344 -18.24 21.82 19.46
CA SER A 344 -18.84 23.17 19.42
C SER A 344 -18.42 24.01 18.22
N ASP A 345 -17.24 23.73 17.66
CA ASP A 345 -16.69 24.39 16.45
C ASP A 345 -17.11 23.69 15.15
N GLY A 346 -17.93 22.64 15.23
CA GLY A 346 -18.36 21.84 14.08
C GLY A 346 -17.37 20.75 13.63
N SER A 347 -16.19 20.64 14.25
CA SER A 347 -15.24 19.56 13.94
C SER A 347 -15.76 18.19 14.42
N LEU A 348 -15.27 17.11 13.80
CA LEU A 348 -15.66 15.75 14.17
C LEU A 348 -15.24 15.42 15.61
N MET A 349 -16.20 14.95 16.42
CA MET A 349 -15.92 14.37 17.73
C MET A 349 -15.92 12.85 17.65
N VAL A 350 -17.02 12.26 17.15
CA VAL A 350 -17.20 10.81 17.05
C VAL A 350 -18.02 10.50 15.81
N PHE A 351 -17.62 9.47 15.08
CA PHE A 351 -18.42 8.86 14.03
C PHE A 351 -18.67 7.38 14.37
N VAL A 352 -19.93 6.96 14.31
CA VAL A 352 -20.33 5.56 14.51
C VAL A 352 -21.19 5.13 13.34
N CYS A 353 -20.88 4.00 12.72
CA CYS A 353 -21.65 3.46 11.60
C CYS A 353 -22.06 2.02 11.90
N THR A 354 -23.37 1.73 11.80
CA THR A 354 -23.90 0.37 12.01
C THR A 354 -24.49 -0.25 10.74
N SER A 355 -24.32 0.40 9.59
CA SER A 355 -24.87 -0.03 8.29
C SER A 355 -24.01 -1.08 7.57
N LEU A 356 -23.07 -1.74 8.27
CA LEU A 356 -22.27 -2.82 7.68
C LEU A 356 -23.20 -3.90 7.11
N PRO A 357 -23.12 -4.23 5.80
CA PRO A 357 -23.98 -5.22 5.16
C PRO A 357 -23.91 -6.59 5.85
N ASP A 358 -25.05 -7.26 5.98
CA ASP A 358 -25.14 -8.54 6.70
C ASP A 358 -24.30 -9.65 6.05
N CYS A 359 -24.12 -9.61 4.72
CA CYS A 359 -23.22 -10.55 4.02
C CYS A 359 -21.76 -10.42 4.47
N ILE A 360 -21.27 -9.20 4.72
CA ILE A 360 -19.94 -8.97 5.25
C ILE A 360 -19.92 -9.32 6.75
N ARG A 361 -20.89 -8.79 7.51
CA ARG A 361 -21.00 -8.97 8.97
C ARG A 361 -21.02 -10.43 9.41
N SER A 362 -21.86 -11.24 8.78
CA SER A 362 -22.01 -12.68 9.11
C SER A 362 -20.75 -13.49 8.81
N SER A 363 -19.87 -12.99 7.93
CA SER A 363 -18.62 -13.65 7.56
C SER A 363 -17.42 -13.26 8.44
N LEU A 364 -17.52 -12.22 9.28
CA LEU A 364 -16.37 -11.66 10.01
C LEU A 364 -15.69 -12.69 10.92
N GLN A 365 -16.46 -13.40 11.75
CA GLN A 365 -15.91 -14.39 12.69
C GLN A 365 -15.30 -15.60 11.96
N PRO A 366 -15.99 -16.25 10.99
CA PRO A 366 -15.39 -17.32 10.20
C PRO A 366 -14.10 -16.90 9.47
N LYS A 367 -14.06 -15.69 8.90
CA LYS A 367 -12.87 -15.14 8.23
C LYS A 367 -11.71 -14.90 9.20
N LEU A 368 -12.01 -14.40 10.40
CA LEU A 368 -11.01 -14.24 11.45
C LEU A 368 -10.42 -15.60 11.80
N LEU A 369 -11.26 -16.60 12.10
CA LEU A 369 -10.80 -17.96 12.42
C LEU A 369 -9.97 -18.58 11.28
N ALA A 370 -10.39 -18.38 10.03
CA ALA A 370 -9.65 -18.84 8.87
C ALA A 370 -8.25 -18.21 8.77
N ALA A 371 -8.06 -16.96 9.23
CA ALA A 371 -6.75 -16.33 9.22
C ALA A 371 -5.75 -16.94 10.21
N PHE A 372 -6.23 -17.66 11.23
CA PHE A 372 -5.38 -18.31 12.22
C PHE A 372 -5.05 -19.77 11.88
N GLU A 373 -5.68 -20.36 10.84
CA GLU A 373 -5.50 -21.68 10.17
C GLU A 373 -5.23 -22.93 11.04
N ASN A 374 -4.36 -22.88 12.05
CA ASN A 374 -3.98 -23.96 12.98
C ASN A 374 -3.67 -23.48 14.42
N ASN A 375 -3.61 -22.17 14.66
CA ASN A 375 -3.55 -21.62 16.00
C ASN A 375 -4.98 -21.38 16.43
N GLU A 376 -5.44 -22.01 17.52
CA GLU A 376 -6.65 -21.50 18.16
C GLU A 376 -6.39 -20.03 18.48
N PRO A 377 -7.27 -19.08 18.08
CA PRO A 377 -7.18 -17.75 18.66
C PRO A 377 -7.15 -17.95 20.17
N PRO A 378 -6.33 -17.19 20.94
CA PRO A 378 -6.19 -17.41 22.37
C PRO A 378 -7.57 -17.58 22.96
N THR A 379 -7.88 -18.78 23.44
CA THR A 379 -9.17 -19.05 24.05
C THR A 379 -9.31 -18.13 25.25
N GLN A 380 -10.53 -17.62 25.49
CA GLN A 380 -10.86 -17.05 26.79
C GLN A 380 -10.33 -18.01 27.86
N LYS A 381 -9.42 -17.58 28.74
CA LYS A 381 -9.19 -18.32 29.98
C LYS A 381 -10.53 -18.30 30.73
N PRO A 382 -11.22 -19.43 30.89
CA PRO A 382 -12.48 -19.43 31.59
C PRO A 382 -12.21 -19.20 33.07
N GLY A 383 -12.66 -18.06 33.61
CA GLY A 383 -12.93 -17.94 35.05
C GLY A 383 -11.77 -17.57 35.97
N GLN A 384 -10.65 -17.04 35.48
CA GLN A 384 -9.67 -16.36 36.34
C GLN A 384 -9.42 -14.97 35.80
N HIS A 385 -10.12 -13.98 36.37
CA HIS A 385 -9.66 -12.59 36.37
C HIS A 385 -8.38 -12.55 37.22
N ASP A 386 -7.28 -13.08 36.69
CA ASP A 386 -5.98 -12.84 37.27
C ASP A 386 -5.61 -11.38 36.98
N GLU A 387 -4.87 -10.76 37.91
CA GLU A 387 -4.41 -9.37 37.82
C GLU A 387 -3.57 -9.10 36.55
N ASP A 388 -3.18 -10.14 35.79
CA ASP A 388 -2.36 -10.12 34.58
C ASP A 388 -3.10 -10.61 33.31
N ASP A 389 -4.41 -10.36 33.18
CA ASP A 389 -5.15 -10.59 31.92
C ASP A 389 -4.62 -9.69 30.78
N MET A 390 -3.47 -10.05 30.20
CA MET A 390 -2.98 -9.51 28.95
C MET A 390 -3.84 -10.07 27.81
N PHE A 391 -4.52 -9.18 27.09
CA PHE A 391 -5.18 -9.54 25.84
C PHE A 391 -4.16 -9.52 24.70
N GLU A 392 -4.31 -10.42 23.74
CA GLU A 392 -3.40 -10.46 22.59
C GLU A 392 -3.76 -9.35 21.61
N ALA A 393 -2.76 -8.58 21.19
CA ALA A 393 -2.88 -7.52 20.20
C ALA A 393 -1.89 -7.76 19.06
N LEU A 394 -2.39 -7.87 17.83
CA LEU A 394 -1.58 -7.91 16.63
C LEU A 394 -1.63 -6.54 15.95
N HIS A 395 -0.49 -5.86 15.91
CA HIS A 395 -0.26 -4.55 15.34
C HIS A 395 0.32 -4.66 13.94
N PHE A 396 -0.53 -4.62 12.93
CA PHE A 396 -0.15 -4.54 11.52
C PHE A 396 -0.15 -3.08 11.03
N SER A 397 0.87 -2.35 11.47
CA SER A 397 0.96 -0.89 11.28
C SER A 397 2.17 -0.44 10.49
N TRP A 398 2.03 0.71 9.83
CA TRP A 398 3.14 1.58 9.46
C TRP A 398 3.45 2.54 10.61
N TYR A 399 4.71 2.63 11.01
CA TYR A 399 5.20 3.50 12.07
C TYR A 399 6.07 4.62 11.53
N ASN A 400 5.96 5.79 12.15
CA ASN A 400 6.88 6.92 11.97
C ASN A 400 7.31 7.55 13.32
N ARG A 401 6.90 6.96 14.46
CA ARG A 401 7.07 7.57 15.80
C ARG A 401 8.51 7.56 16.30
N HIS A 402 9.28 6.54 15.93
CA HIS A 402 10.66 6.34 16.41
C HIS A 402 11.67 6.43 15.26
N CYS A 403 11.35 7.22 14.24
CA CYS A 403 12.27 7.39 13.13
C CYS A 403 13.53 8.13 13.57
N THR A 404 14.65 7.77 12.94
CA THR A 404 15.92 8.47 13.13
C THR A 404 15.76 9.88 12.57
N ILE A 405 16.05 10.88 13.41
CA ILE A 405 16.03 12.28 13.00
C ILE A 405 17.28 12.53 12.14
N GLY A 406 17.09 13.15 10.98
CA GLY A 406 18.15 13.40 9.99
C GLY A 406 18.86 14.74 10.15
N ASP A 407 18.73 15.39 11.31
CA ASP A 407 19.40 16.66 11.59
C ASP A 407 20.92 16.50 11.43
N ASP A 408 21.55 17.45 10.74
CA ASP A 408 22.99 17.46 10.42
C ASP A 408 23.50 16.28 9.59
N ALA A 409 22.61 15.49 8.98
CA ALA A 409 23.02 14.44 8.05
C ALA A 409 23.71 15.04 6.80
N PRO A 410 24.82 14.48 6.33
CA PRO A 410 25.53 14.99 5.16
C PRO A 410 24.67 14.86 3.90
N THR A 411 24.62 15.90 3.08
CA THR A 411 23.80 15.95 1.85
C THR A 411 24.38 15.11 0.71
N GLU A 412 25.69 14.87 0.73
CA GLU A 412 26.42 14.21 -0.36
C GLU A 412 26.48 12.68 -0.24
N ILE A 413 26.03 12.13 0.90
CA ILE A 413 26.12 10.70 1.20
C ILE A 413 24.71 10.13 1.33
N SER A 414 24.47 8.99 0.68
CA SER A 414 23.20 8.27 0.83
C SER A 414 22.95 7.93 2.30
N PRO A 415 21.74 8.16 2.85
CA PRO A 415 21.40 7.80 4.23
C PRO A 415 21.68 6.32 4.56
N LEU A 416 21.58 5.43 3.57
CA LEU A 416 21.86 4.00 3.69
C LEU A 416 23.35 3.66 3.87
N MET A 417 24.23 4.65 3.70
CA MET A 417 25.68 4.51 3.87
C MET A 417 26.19 5.22 5.14
N LEU A 418 25.31 5.83 5.93
CA LEU A 418 25.69 6.52 7.15
C LEU A 418 25.98 5.56 8.29
N GLU A 419 27.13 5.72 8.94
CA GLU A 419 27.51 4.97 10.14
C GLU A 419 27.63 5.93 11.31
N ARG A 420 27.26 5.49 12.51
CA ARG A 420 27.42 6.30 13.71
C ARG A 420 28.90 6.34 14.11
N GLU A 421 29.41 7.52 14.43
CA GLU A 421 30.80 7.71 14.88
C GLU A 421 31.14 6.90 16.14
N ASP A 422 30.16 6.68 17.02
CA ASP A 422 30.30 5.89 18.24
C ASP A 422 30.38 4.37 18.02
N GLY A 423 30.38 3.92 16.75
CA GLY A 423 30.43 2.52 16.36
C GLY A 423 29.15 1.74 16.69
N ARG A 424 28.09 2.41 17.18
CA ARG A 424 26.80 1.75 17.42
C ARG A 424 26.11 1.49 16.09
N ARG A 425 25.27 0.45 16.09
CA ARG A 425 24.49 0.05 14.93
C ARG A 425 23.54 1.18 14.49
N THR A 426 23.64 1.61 13.24
CA THR A 426 22.65 2.48 12.58
C THR A 426 21.41 1.66 12.23
N ASN A 427 20.22 2.15 12.58
CA ASN A 427 18.96 1.51 12.19
C ASN A 427 18.40 2.13 10.91
N TYR A 428 18.96 1.75 9.77
CA TYR A 428 18.54 2.24 8.44
C TYR A 428 17.04 2.04 8.17
N SER A 429 16.45 0.97 8.71
CA SER A 429 15.02 0.67 8.51
C SER A 429 14.08 1.66 9.19
N GLN A 430 14.58 2.48 10.13
CA GLN A 430 13.81 3.51 10.83
C GLN A 430 14.17 4.92 10.36
N MET A 431 14.81 5.09 9.20
CA MET A 431 15.05 6.43 8.64
C MET A 431 13.85 6.97 7.83
N ILE A 432 12.90 6.10 7.51
CA ILE A 432 11.65 6.37 6.80
C ILE A 432 10.52 5.62 7.48
N PRO A 433 9.23 5.94 7.20
CA PRO A 433 8.12 5.15 7.72
C PRO A 433 8.31 3.65 7.44
N TYR A 434 8.08 2.82 8.44
CA TYR A 434 8.44 1.40 8.40
C TYR A 434 7.32 0.50 8.89
N LEU A 435 7.32 -0.75 8.42
CA LEU A 435 6.36 -1.75 8.86
C LEU A 435 6.70 -2.24 10.28
N SER A 436 5.65 -2.47 11.06
CA SER A 436 5.74 -3.20 12.32
C SER A 436 6.51 -4.52 12.16
N LYS A 437 7.24 -4.88 13.21
CA LYS A 437 7.92 -6.18 13.27
C LYS A 437 6.92 -7.34 13.17
N GLU A 438 5.72 -7.15 13.70
CA GLU A 438 4.67 -8.17 13.71
C GLU A 438 4.15 -8.54 12.32
N ILE A 439 4.17 -7.63 11.34
CA ILE A 439 3.88 -8.01 9.94
C ILE A 439 4.89 -9.05 9.43
N LYS A 440 6.15 -8.97 9.88
CA LYS A 440 7.17 -9.96 9.51
C LYS A 440 6.98 -11.25 10.30
N ASP A 441 6.81 -11.14 11.61
CA ASP A 441 6.70 -12.29 12.52
C ASP A 441 5.40 -13.09 12.25
N HIS A 442 4.33 -12.43 11.79
CA HIS A 442 3.02 -13.02 11.47
C HIS A 442 2.60 -12.81 10.00
N SER A 443 3.56 -12.87 9.06
CA SER A 443 3.33 -12.58 7.64
C SER A 443 2.22 -13.41 6.98
N THR A 444 2.07 -14.69 7.35
CA THR A 444 0.97 -15.54 6.87
C THR A 444 -0.39 -15.01 7.33
N ILE A 445 -0.53 -14.73 8.63
CA ILE A 445 -1.77 -14.17 9.21
C ILE A 445 -2.10 -12.85 8.53
N TYR A 446 -1.13 -11.93 8.43
CA TYR A 446 -1.32 -10.64 7.77
C TYR A 446 -1.79 -10.80 6.32
N ARG A 447 -1.15 -11.68 5.53
CA ARG A 447 -1.53 -11.93 4.14
C ARG A 447 -2.94 -12.52 4.03
N THR A 448 -3.28 -13.49 4.88
CA THR A 448 -4.61 -14.10 4.89
C THR A 448 -5.67 -13.06 5.24
N ILE A 449 -5.42 -12.22 6.25
CA ILE A 449 -6.32 -11.13 6.66
C ILE A 449 -6.57 -10.13 5.53
N LYS A 450 -5.53 -9.71 4.82
CA LYS A 450 -5.67 -8.83 3.64
C LYS A 450 -6.62 -9.41 2.60
N VAL A 451 -6.57 -10.72 2.38
CA VAL A 451 -7.40 -11.39 1.38
C VAL A 451 -8.83 -11.59 1.90
N VAL A 452 -8.99 -12.18 3.08
CA VAL A 452 -10.32 -12.57 3.58
C VAL A 452 -11.17 -11.38 4.00
N PHE A 453 -10.56 -10.28 4.47
CA PHE A 453 -11.27 -9.04 4.85
C PHE A 453 -11.24 -7.95 3.77
N ALA A 454 -10.84 -8.29 2.53
CA ALA A 454 -10.78 -7.30 1.45
C ALA A 454 -12.12 -6.57 1.23
N ASP A 455 -13.24 -7.29 1.31
CA ASP A 455 -14.59 -6.72 1.20
C ASP A 455 -14.93 -5.76 2.34
N LEU A 456 -14.58 -6.10 3.58
CA LEU A 456 -14.70 -5.20 4.72
C LEU A 456 -13.87 -3.93 4.53
N PHE A 457 -12.61 -4.07 4.08
CA PHE A 457 -11.72 -2.93 3.91
C PHE A 457 -12.19 -1.99 2.79
N HIS A 458 -12.72 -2.54 1.68
CA HIS A 458 -13.37 -1.74 0.65
C HIS A 458 -14.60 -1.00 1.19
N TRP A 459 -15.44 -1.68 1.97
CA TRP A 459 -16.61 -1.04 2.57
C TRP A 459 -16.22 0.09 3.53
N ILE A 460 -15.22 -0.13 4.39
CA ILE A 460 -14.70 0.91 5.31
C ILE A 460 -14.18 2.11 4.51
N HIS A 461 -13.39 1.85 3.48
CA HIS A 461 -12.88 2.89 2.59
C HIS A 461 -14.01 3.76 2.04
N ASP A 462 -15.04 3.14 1.46
CA ASP A 462 -16.16 3.86 0.83
C ASP A 462 -16.99 4.64 1.84
N VAL A 463 -17.20 4.08 3.05
CA VAL A 463 -17.90 4.77 4.14
C VAL A 463 -17.14 6.00 4.59
N ILE A 464 -15.82 5.89 4.80
CA ILE A 464 -15.03 7.02 5.29
C ILE A 464 -14.87 8.09 4.20
N GLU A 465 -14.67 7.70 2.94
CA GLU A 465 -14.61 8.66 1.83
C GLU A 465 -15.92 9.44 1.67
N LEU A 466 -17.07 8.75 1.79
CA LEU A 466 -18.38 9.38 1.65
C LEU A 466 -18.79 10.21 2.87
N GLN A 467 -18.66 9.64 4.07
CA GLN A 467 -19.25 10.22 5.30
C GLN A 467 -18.33 11.22 6.00
N LEU A 468 -17.01 11.10 5.78
CA LEU A 468 -15.97 11.91 6.41
C LEU A 468 -14.94 12.38 5.36
N PRO A 469 -15.36 13.11 4.32
CA PRO A 469 -14.51 13.42 3.17
C PRO A 469 -13.26 14.25 3.53
N GLU A 470 -13.39 15.18 4.49
CA GLU A 470 -12.27 16.01 4.95
C GLU A 470 -11.24 15.19 5.74
N GLU A 471 -11.71 14.36 6.68
CA GLU A 471 -10.83 13.46 7.44
C GLU A 471 -10.20 12.40 6.53
N TYR A 472 -10.97 11.85 5.58
CA TYR A 472 -10.46 10.95 4.56
C TYR A 472 -9.34 11.59 3.76
N LYS A 473 -9.51 12.83 3.29
CA LYS A 473 -8.51 13.55 2.50
C LYS A 473 -7.21 13.72 3.28
N LEU A 474 -7.29 14.11 4.55
CA LEU A 474 -6.13 14.25 5.43
C LEU A 474 -5.40 12.90 5.62
N LEU A 475 -6.14 11.84 5.94
CA LEU A 475 -5.56 10.50 6.12
C LEU A 475 -4.94 9.95 4.82
N ALA A 476 -5.64 10.17 3.70
CA ALA A 476 -5.20 9.75 2.37
C ALA A 476 -3.91 10.47 1.94
N GLU A 477 -3.75 11.74 2.28
CA GLU A 477 -2.53 12.50 2.01
C GLU A 477 -1.32 11.87 2.74
N VAL A 478 -1.46 11.60 4.05
CA VAL A 478 -0.42 10.93 4.83
C VAL A 478 -0.14 9.52 4.32
N ALA A 479 -1.17 8.77 3.93
CA ALA A 479 -0.98 7.44 3.38
C ALA A 479 -0.36 7.44 1.97
N SER A 480 -0.53 8.51 1.20
CA SER A 480 0.02 8.63 -0.16
C SER A 480 1.54 8.85 -0.20
N ILE A 481 2.14 9.25 0.91
CA ILE A 481 3.59 9.45 1.04
C ILE A 481 4.31 8.23 1.62
N LEU A 482 3.62 7.09 1.75
CA LEU A 482 4.25 5.87 2.21
C LEU A 482 5.44 5.50 1.31
N PRO A 483 6.56 5.02 1.89
CA PRO A 483 7.72 4.66 1.11
C PRO A 483 7.42 3.58 0.09
N GLY A 484 8.01 3.75 -1.08
CA GLY A 484 7.83 2.84 -2.21
C GLY A 484 6.50 2.99 -2.96
N ASN A 485 5.78 4.08 -2.78
CA ASN A 485 4.39 4.23 -3.22
C ASN A 485 3.53 3.03 -2.73
N ASN A 486 3.82 2.53 -1.53
CA ASN A 486 3.08 1.42 -0.93
C ASN A 486 1.64 1.86 -0.62
N LEU A 487 0.73 0.88 -0.65
CA LEU A 487 -0.66 1.10 -0.31
C LEU A 487 -1.05 0.25 0.89
N SER A 488 -1.58 0.90 1.93
CA SER A 488 -2.15 0.19 3.08
C SER A 488 -3.36 -0.64 2.64
N PRO A 489 -3.52 -1.90 3.09
CA PRO A 489 -4.72 -2.69 2.79
C PRO A 489 -6.00 -2.08 3.35
N ILE A 490 -5.89 -1.23 4.37
CA ILE A 490 -7.00 -0.55 5.04
C ILE A 490 -7.02 0.96 4.73
N PHE A 491 -6.54 1.35 3.56
CA PHE A 491 -6.51 2.74 3.11
C PHE A 491 -7.89 3.43 3.34
N PRO A 492 -7.95 4.67 3.88
CA PRO A 492 -6.84 5.61 4.07
C PRO A 492 -6.07 5.43 5.39
N PHE A 493 -6.39 4.43 6.21
CA PHE A 493 -5.68 4.16 7.45
C PHE A 493 -4.34 3.46 7.21
N LEU A 494 -3.41 3.64 8.16
CA LEU A 494 -2.05 3.09 8.10
C LEU A 494 -1.80 1.95 9.09
N SER A 495 -2.79 1.62 9.93
CA SER A 495 -2.63 0.70 11.05
C SER A 495 -3.85 -0.19 11.22
N LEU A 496 -3.66 -1.49 11.00
CA LEU A 496 -4.64 -2.51 11.36
C LEU A 496 -4.22 -3.12 12.69
N VAL A 497 -5.07 -3.04 13.71
CA VAL A 497 -4.82 -3.67 15.01
C VAL A 497 -5.92 -4.67 15.29
N ILE A 498 -5.54 -5.89 15.64
CA ILE A 498 -6.46 -6.97 15.99
C ILE A 498 -6.26 -7.29 17.44
N ASN A 499 -7.25 -6.93 18.26
CA ASN A 499 -7.23 -7.20 19.69
C ASN A 499 -8.17 -8.37 19.97
N LEU A 500 -7.65 -9.46 20.53
CA LEU A 500 -8.37 -10.69 20.83
C LEU A 500 -8.71 -10.72 22.32
N ASN A 501 -9.99 -10.93 22.66
CA ASN A 501 -10.49 -10.94 24.04
C ASN A 501 -10.15 -9.66 24.83
N VAL A 502 -10.38 -8.52 24.22
CA VAL A 502 -9.99 -7.21 24.77
C VAL A 502 -10.52 -6.99 26.19
N SER A 503 -9.59 -6.76 27.11
CA SER A 503 -9.86 -6.18 28.43
C SER A 503 -8.83 -5.09 28.67
N THR A 504 -9.19 -3.84 28.42
CA THR A 504 -8.28 -2.71 28.64
C THR A 504 -8.38 -2.24 30.09
N LYS A 505 -7.22 -1.91 30.66
CA LYS A 505 -7.09 -1.11 31.88
C LYS A 505 -6.83 0.35 31.50
N GLY A 506 -7.20 1.27 32.39
CA GLY A 506 -6.77 2.67 32.31
C GLY A 506 -5.25 2.73 32.21
N HIS A 507 -4.75 3.47 31.22
CA HIS A 507 -3.34 3.61 30.89
C HIS A 507 -2.99 5.06 30.59
#